data_AF-A0A8B8C6L1-F1
#
_entry.id   AF-A0A8B8C6L1-F1
#
_cell.length_a   1.000
_cell.length_b   1.000
_cell.length_c   1.000
_cell.angle_alpha   90.00
_cell.angle_beta   90.00
_cell.angle_gamma   90.00
#
_symmetry.space_group_name_H-M   'P 1'
#
loop_
_entity.id
_entity.type
_entity.pdbx_description
1 polymer ?
#
loop_
_entity_poly.entity_id
_entity_poly.type
_entity_poly.pdbx_seq_one_letter_code
_entity_poly.pdbx_strand_id
1 'polypeptide(L)'
;MACDTELMREREPKNEDKLRICSSCHGFFSNRYFSKHKCIEKIRHPIKPIPNLTSSESGEIKDAEFRDILSRFRDGEVGDLCRKDPLIIQIGYRHFNLRRHKNSKRDEIRKFVMTDMREIARLFIVFRRLSENNDSCVEDMFSRENLKQLIEAIQEMVEVERTENQEKKEKHGLKLMLDSIIMRSIKALSGYYSETLQDHKYKELKMLKIAYRHKSCELYSGARHQCHKNSKEKARKPDKLPSQSDMANLNNFIKMEIEESVDSFTAEKFAWLRSLVVARLTLYNARRGEEPARMLMKEWKDAEAGTWLPEESIESIQDDAEKYLIGQYKLVYIGGKGRKFVPVLVPNDLCPAMELLIKYLKDFGITDENGFLFATRSSMSHCSGWHAVSSVCEKAGKFSSTT
;
A
#
# COMPACT_ATOMS: atom_id res chain seq x y z
N MET A 1 -25.18 -4.49 51.07
CA MET A 1 -23.97 -5.34 51.00
C MET A 1 -23.97 -6.04 49.65
N ALA A 2 -22.84 -5.97 48.95
CA ALA A 2 -22.45 -6.61 47.69
C ALA A 2 -23.36 -6.38 46.45
N CYS A 3 -22.91 -5.46 45.60
CA CYS A 3 -23.31 -5.27 44.21
C CYS A 3 -22.56 -6.30 43.37
N ASP A 4 -23.28 -7.22 42.72
CA ASP A 4 -22.75 -8.11 41.68
C ASP A 4 -22.56 -7.30 40.39
N THR A 5 -21.32 -6.89 40.12
CA THR A 5 -20.92 -6.46 38.78
C THR A 5 -20.46 -7.69 38.01
N GLU A 6 -21.34 -8.24 37.16
CA GLU A 6 -20.92 -9.04 36.00
C GLU A 6 -19.94 -8.19 35.18
N LEU A 7 -18.64 -8.48 35.33
CA LEU A 7 -17.62 -7.94 34.46
C LEU A 7 -17.82 -8.52 33.06
N MET A 8 -17.84 -7.61 32.08
CA MET A 8 -18.04 -7.87 30.67
C MET A 8 -17.19 -9.04 30.17
N ARG A 9 -17.82 -9.91 29.37
CA ARG A 9 -17.20 -10.96 28.54
C ARG A 9 -15.88 -10.48 27.93
N GLU A 10 -14.76 -10.83 28.54
CA GLU A 10 -13.48 -10.78 27.86
C GLU A 10 -13.50 -11.82 26.74
N ARG A 11 -13.30 -11.37 25.49
CA ARG A 11 -13.07 -12.30 24.38
C ARG A 11 -11.74 -12.99 24.63
N GLU A 12 -11.79 -14.25 25.05
CA GLU A 12 -10.61 -15.10 25.01
C GLU A 12 -10.07 -15.12 23.57
N PRO A 13 -8.80 -14.74 23.37
CA PRO A 13 -8.23 -14.74 22.05
C PRO A 13 -7.87 -16.16 21.60
N LYS A 14 -8.21 -16.51 20.36
CA LYS A 14 -7.89 -17.82 19.77
C LYS A 14 -6.39 -18.16 19.67
N ASN A 15 -5.49 -17.18 19.86
CA ASN A 15 -4.04 -17.37 19.83
C ASN A 15 -3.37 -16.58 20.96
N GLU A 16 -2.32 -17.12 21.56
CA GLU A 16 -1.47 -16.42 22.53
C GLU A 16 -0.87 -15.13 21.92
N ASP A 17 -0.86 -14.06 22.71
CA ASP A 17 -0.31 -12.77 22.26
C ASP A 17 1.21 -12.82 22.26
N LYS A 18 1.81 -12.76 21.07
CA LYS A 18 3.28 -12.76 20.93
C LYS A 18 3.84 -11.39 21.30
N LEU A 19 4.98 -11.35 21.99
CA LEU A 19 5.73 -10.12 22.23
C LEU A 19 6.44 -9.66 20.95
N ARG A 20 6.40 -8.35 20.71
CA ARG A 20 7.08 -7.66 19.61
C ARG A 20 8.03 -6.62 20.18
N ILE A 21 9.27 -6.62 19.69
CA ILE A 21 10.28 -5.63 20.08
C ILE A 21 10.13 -4.39 19.21
N CYS A 22 10.06 -3.21 19.83
CA CYS A 22 10.17 -1.95 19.11
C CYS A 22 11.62 -1.76 18.63
N SER A 23 11.83 -1.58 17.33
CA SER A 23 13.17 -1.36 16.75
C SER A 23 13.82 -0.04 17.15
N SER A 24 13.11 0.81 17.91
CA SER A 24 13.54 2.15 18.29
C SER A 24 13.93 2.22 19.77
N CYS A 25 13.03 1.86 20.69
CA CYS A 25 13.30 1.85 22.14
C CYS A 25 13.64 0.46 22.71
N HIS A 26 13.65 -0.57 21.86
CA HIS A 26 13.88 -1.98 22.24
C HIS A 26 12.92 -2.53 23.31
N GLY A 27 11.84 -1.81 23.62
CA GLY A 27 10.78 -2.28 24.51
C GLY A 27 10.02 -3.47 23.91
N PHE A 28 9.65 -4.40 24.78
CA PHE A 28 8.78 -5.53 24.44
C PHE A 28 7.34 -5.11 24.63
N PHE A 29 6.54 -5.24 23.57
CA PHE A 29 5.14 -4.87 23.58
C PHE A 29 4.30 -6.03 23.09
N SER A 30 3.08 -6.14 23.61
CA SER A 30 2.05 -6.98 23.00
C SER A 30 1.92 -6.68 21.50
N ASN A 31 1.94 -7.70 20.65
CA ASN A 31 1.79 -7.52 19.21
C ASN A 31 0.40 -6.95 18.86
N ARG A 32 -0.62 -7.19 19.69
CA ARG A 32 -1.95 -6.59 19.54
C ARG A 32 -1.99 -5.09 19.81
N TYR A 33 -1.25 -4.65 20.82
CA TYR A 33 -1.22 -3.24 21.24
C TYR A 33 -0.05 -2.46 20.67
N PHE A 34 0.84 -3.10 19.88
CA PHE A 34 1.98 -2.44 19.27
C PHE A 34 1.59 -1.23 18.39
N SER A 35 0.42 -1.26 17.75
CA SER A 35 -0.08 -0.11 16.97
C SER A 35 -0.36 1.13 17.80
N LYS A 36 -0.59 0.97 19.11
CA LYS A 36 -0.82 2.07 20.07
C LYS A 36 0.49 2.57 20.69
N HIS A 37 1.61 1.87 20.48
CA HIS A 37 2.90 2.26 21.01
C HIS A 37 3.40 3.56 20.34
N LYS A 38 3.63 4.59 21.17
CA LYS A 38 4.25 5.85 20.76
C LYS A 38 5.69 5.85 21.27
N CYS A 39 6.65 5.56 20.39
CA CYS A 39 8.07 5.56 20.74
C CYS A 39 8.62 6.99 20.79
N ILE A 40 9.22 7.38 21.93
CA ILE A 40 9.73 8.74 22.19
C ILE A 40 11.28 8.81 22.04
N GLU A 41 12.00 7.69 22.11
CA GLU A 41 13.48 7.72 22.08
C GLU A 41 14.11 7.97 20.69
N LYS A 42 15.23 8.71 20.69
CA LYS A 42 16.18 8.84 19.56
C LYS A 42 16.98 7.53 19.42
N ILE A 43 16.94 6.92 18.24
CA ILE A 43 17.35 5.53 18.01
C ILE A 43 18.87 5.35 18.04
N ARG A 44 19.34 4.33 18.78
CA ARG A 44 20.61 3.62 18.52
C ARG A 44 20.34 2.60 17.41
N HIS A 45 21.10 2.65 16.31
CA HIS A 45 21.03 1.84 15.07
C HIS A 45 19.94 0.76 14.98
N PRO A 46 19.10 0.75 13.92
CA PRO A 46 18.06 -0.26 13.76
C PRO A 46 18.66 -1.67 13.67
N ILE A 47 18.46 -2.47 14.72
CA ILE A 47 18.71 -3.91 14.67
C ILE A 47 17.63 -4.48 13.76
N LYS A 48 18.02 -4.89 12.54
CA LYS A 48 17.16 -5.71 11.71
C LYS A 48 16.83 -6.96 12.54
N PRO A 49 15.55 -7.29 12.81
CA PRO A 49 15.23 -8.56 13.42
C PRO A 49 15.86 -9.64 12.55
N ILE A 50 16.82 -10.36 13.12
CA ILE A 50 17.40 -11.55 12.50
C ILE A 50 16.21 -12.49 12.36
N PRO A 51 15.74 -12.80 11.14
CA PRO A 51 14.69 -13.80 11.00
C PRO A 51 15.26 -15.07 11.60
N ASN A 52 14.54 -15.70 12.52
CA ASN A 52 14.83 -17.08 12.88
C ASN A 52 14.73 -17.89 11.59
N LEU A 53 15.89 -18.16 10.97
CA LEU A 53 16.03 -19.06 9.85
C LEU A 53 15.75 -20.46 10.37
N THR A 54 14.48 -20.87 10.36
CA THR A 54 14.18 -22.27 10.15
C THR A 54 14.34 -22.50 8.65
N SER A 55 15.54 -22.92 8.27
CA SER A 55 15.90 -23.47 6.98
C SER A 55 14.99 -24.67 6.67
N SER A 56 14.00 -24.47 5.81
CA SER A 56 13.45 -25.57 5.02
C SER A 56 14.18 -25.58 3.69
N GLU A 57 14.90 -26.66 3.42
CA GLU A 57 15.58 -26.94 2.16
C GLU A 57 14.54 -27.13 1.05
N SER A 58 14.14 -26.04 0.41
CA SER A 58 13.44 -26.07 -0.86
C SER A 58 14.08 -25.01 -1.75
N GLY A 59 14.93 -25.49 -2.68
CA GLY A 59 15.58 -24.74 -3.77
C GLY A 59 15.85 -23.26 -3.48
N GLU A 60 17.01 -22.96 -2.89
CA GLU A 60 17.35 -21.62 -2.38
C GLU A 60 16.95 -20.48 -3.32
N ILE A 61 15.89 -19.75 -2.97
CA ILE A 61 15.58 -18.47 -3.57
C ILE A 61 16.74 -17.54 -3.25
N LYS A 62 17.66 -17.29 -4.19
CA LYS A 62 18.86 -16.46 -3.92
C LYS A 62 18.54 -14.96 -3.76
N ASP A 63 17.35 -14.53 -4.17
CA ASP A 63 16.96 -13.12 -4.17
C ASP A 63 16.65 -12.58 -2.76
N ALA A 64 17.52 -11.71 -2.25
CA ALA A 64 17.40 -11.13 -0.92
C ALA A 64 16.16 -10.22 -0.75
N GLU A 65 15.74 -9.51 -1.80
CA GLU A 65 14.54 -8.66 -1.73
C GLU A 65 13.28 -9.52 -1.61
N PHE A 66 13.19 -10.62 -2.35
CA PHE A 66 12.06 -11.53 -2.23
C PHE A 66 12.06 -12.29 -0.90
N ARG A 67 13.22 -12.66 -0.35
CA ARG A 67 13.32 -13.23 1.01
C ARG A 67 12.75 -12.29 2.08
N ASP A 68 12.98 -10.98 1.97
CA ASP A 68 12.36 -9.99 2.87
C ASP A 68 10.82 -9.95 2.74
N ILE A 69 10.27 -10.24 1.55
CA ILE A 69 8.83 -10.39 1.38
C ILE A 69 8.31 -11.61 2.16
N LEU A 70 8.99 -12.76 2.01
CA LEU A 70 8.61 -14.01 2.66
C LEU A 70 8.69 -13.91 4.19
N SER A 71 9.71 -13.26 4.74
CA SER A 71 9.88 -13.11 6.19
C SER A 71 8.80 -12.26 6.86
N ARG A 72 8.07 -11.45 6.09
CA ARG A 72 7.03 -10.54 6.60
C ARG A 72 5.64 -11.14 6.68
N PHE A 73 5.42 -12.37 6.21
CA PHE A 73 4.14 -13.04 6.45
C PHE A 73 3.95 -13.27 7.95
N ARG A 74 2.70 -13.09 8.41
CA ARG A 74 2.33 -13.39 9.80
C ARG A 74 2.24 -14.89 9.99
N ASP A 75 2.49 -15.36 11.21
CA ASP A 75 2.29 -16.77 11.55
C ASP A 75 0.82 -17.19 11.48
N GLY A 76 0.62 -18.46 11.14
CA GLY A 76 -0.69 -19.07 10.89
C GLY A 76 -0.74 -19.73 9.51
N GLU A 77 -1.77 -20.55 9.30
CA GLU A 77 -1.90 -21.44 8.12
C GLU A 77 -1.65 -20.72 6.78
N VAL A 78 -2.27 -19.56 6.57
CA VAL A 78 -2.08 -18.75 5.35
C VAL A 78 -0.63 -18.30 5.19
N GLY A 79 0.02 -17.85 6.27
CA GLY A 79 1.40 -17.39 6.23
C GLY A 79 2.38 -18.54 6.04
N ASP A 80 2.09 -19.71 6.60
CA ASP A 80 2.90 -20.90 6.45
C ASP A 80 2.84 -21.43 5.01
N LEU A 81 1.65 -21.46 4.40
CA LEU A 81 1.50 -21.73 2.96
C LEU A 81 2.31 -20.74 2.13
N CYS A 82 2.23 -19.43 2.41
CA CYS A 82 3.01 -18.44 1.67
C CYS A 82 4.53 -18.61 1.80
N ARG A 83 5.01 -19.20 2.91
CA ARG A 83 6.44 -19.37 3.19
C ARG A 83 7.01 -20.72 2.76
N LYS A 84 6.17 -21.75 2.65
CA LYS A 84 6.60 -23.14 2.44
C LYS A 84 6.09 -23.77 1.14
N ASP A 85 4.91 -23.37 0.65
CA ASP A 85 4.34 -23.98 -0.56
C ASP A 85 5.14 -23.57 -1.80
N PRO A 86 5.75 -24.53 -2.54
CA PRO A 86 6.63 -24.21 -3.67
C PRO A 86 5.93 -23.44 -4.79
N LEU A 87 4.64 -23.70 -5.03
CA LEU A 87 3.91 -23.07 -6.14
C LEU A 87 3.48 -21.65 -5.79
N ILE A 88 3.02 -21.40 -4.56
CA ILE A 88 2.71 -20.04 -4.07
C ILE A 88 3.97 -19.17 -4.07
N ILE A 89 5.09 -19.71 -3.59
CA ILE A 89 6.40 -19.05 -3.65
C ILE A 89 6.75 -18.70 -5.10
N GLN A 90 6.62 -19.65 -6.02
CA GLN A 90 6.96 -19.45 -7.43
C GLN A 90 6.08 -18.39 -8.10
N ILE A 91 4.77 -18.39 -7.83
CA ILE A 91 3.84 -17.36 -8.31
C ILE A 91 4.24 -15.99 -7.75
N GLY A 92 4.48 -15.92 -6.44
CA GLY A 92 4.90 -14.71 -5.74
C GLY A 92 6.19 -14.12 -6.33
N TYR A 93 7.19 -14.96 -6.56
CA TYR A 93 8.49 -14.56 -7.11
C TYR A 93 8.34 -13.99 -8.52
N ARG A 94 7.52 -14.62 -9.38
CA ARG A 94 7.22 -14.07 -10.71
C ARG A 94 6.44 -12.77 -10.65
N HIS A 95 5.50 -12.63 -9.72
CA HIS A 95 4.75 -11.38 -9.53
C HIS A 95 5.65 -10.23 -9.06
N PHE A 96 6.65 -10.54 -8.23
CA PHE A 96 7.70 -9.62 -7.80
C PHE A 96 8.58 -9.19 -8.97
N ASN A 97 9.15 -10.14 -9.73
CA ASN A 97 10.05 -9.85 -10.85
C ASN A 97 9.41 -8.99 -11.95
N LEU A 98 8.11 -9.12 -12.19
CA LEU A 98 7.38 -8.28 -13.14
C LEU A 98 7.33 -6.78 -12.77
N ARG A 99 7.64 -6.42 -11.52
CA ARG A 99 7.44 -5.06 -11.01
C ARG A 99 8.65 -4.47 -10.29
N ARG A 100 9.60 -5.29 -9.84
CA ARG A 100 10.73 -4.89 -8.97
C ARG A 100 11.56 -3.71 -9.47
N HIS A 101 11.66 -3.50 -10.79
CA HIS A 101 12.43 -2.42 -11.37
C HIS A 101 11.86 -1.01 -11.08
N LYS A 102 10.65 -0.91 -10.52
CA LYS A 102 10.04 0.36 -10.11
C LYS A 102 10.49 0.72 -8.69
N ASN A 103 11.71 1.25 -8.57
CA ASN A 103 12.32 1.61 -7.28
C ASN A 103 11.45 2.53 -6.42
N SER A 104 10.72 3.47 -7.04
CA SER A 104 9.79 4.37 -6.34
C SER A 104 8.49 3.69 -5.85
N LYS A 105 8.36 2.37 -6.01
CA LYS A 105 7.15 1.61 -5.63
C LYS A 105 7.48 0.34 -4.86
N ARG A 106 8.67 0.22 -4.27
CA ARG A 106 9.11 -1.00 -3.57
C ARG A 106 8.11 -1.47 -2.50
N ASP A 107 7.65 -0.57 -1.63
CA ASP A 107 6.67 -0.93 -0.59
C ASP A 107 5.32 -1.37 -1.17
N GLU A 108 4.88 -0.72 -2.25
CA GLU A 108 3.64 -1.06 -2.96
C GLU A 108 3.73 -2.41 -3.64
N ILE A 109 4.87 -2.71 -4.27
CA ILE A 109 5.15 -4.01 -4.89
C ILE A 109 5.15 -5.10 -3.83
N ARG A 110 5.81 -4.88 -2.69
CA ARG A 110 5.80 -5.81 -1.56
C ARG A 110 4.36 -6.07 -1.10
N LYS A 111 3.58 -5.02 -0.80
CA LYS A 111 2.17 -5.14 -0.38
C LYS A 111 1.32 -5.88 -1.41
N PHE A 112 1.54 -5.60 -2.70
CA PHE A 112 0.87 -6.25 -3.81
C PHE A 112 1.18 -7.75 -3.87
N VAL A 113 2.47 -8.12 -3.89
CA VAL A 113 2.92 -9.51 -3.96
C VAL A 113 2.42 -10.29 -2.75
N MET A 114 2.56 -9.74 -1.54
CA MET A 114 2.05 -10.41 -0.34
C MET A 114 0.52 -10.56 -0.35
N THR A 115 -0.21 -9.60 -0.93
CA THR A 115 -1.67 -9.73 -1.07
C THR A 115 -2.02 -10.86 -2.01
N ASP A 116 -1.42 -10.91 -3.21
CA ASP A 116 -1.65 -11.96 -4.19
C ASP A 116 -1.35 -13.35 -3.59
N MET A 117 -0.20 -13.53 -2.93
CA MET A 117 0.16 -14.81 -2.28
C MET A 117 -0.83 -15.21 -1.18
N ARG A 118 -1.25 -14.26 -0.34
CA ARG A 118 -2.23 -14.54 0.73
C ARG A 118 -3.60 -14.93 0.19
N GLU A 119 -4.06 -14.30 -0.89
CA GLU A 119 -5.36 -14.67 -1.48
C GLU A 119 -5.30 -16.02 -2.16
N ILE A 120 -4.17 -16.38 -2.80
CA ILE A 120 -3.97 -17.74 -3.35
C ILE A 120 -4.01 -18.76 -2.21
N ALA A 121 -3.27 -18.52 -1.13
CA ALA A 121 -3.26 -19.40 0.04
C ALA A 121 -4.66 -19.55 0.67
N ARG A 122 -5.41 -18.44 0.83
CA ARG A 122 -6.80 -18.49 1.31
C ARG A 122 -7.71 -19.28 0.39
N LEU A 123 -7.60 -19.04 -0.91
CA LEU A 123 -8.41 -19.75 -1.91
C LEU A 123 -8.10 -21.25 -1.90
N PHE A 124 -6.82 -21.62 -1.73
CA PHE A 124 -6.41 -23.00 -1.60
C PHE A 124 -6.99 -23.69 -0.35
N ILE A 125 -7.00 -23.01 0.80
CA ILE A 125 -7.59 -23.58 2.03
C ILE A 125 -9.08 -23.91 1.81
N VAL A 126 -9.83 -22.99 1.19
CA VAL A 126 -11.24 -23.19 0.85
C VAL A 126 -11.39 -24.32 -0.17
N PHE A 127 -10.59 -24.31 -1.24
CA PHE A 127 -10.59 -25.33 -2.27
C PHE A 127 -10.32 -26.73 -1.71
N ARG A 128 -9.28 -26.90 -0.90
CA ARG A 128 -8.90 -28.17 -0.29
C ARG A 128 -10.03 -28.73 0.55
N ARG A 129 -10.68 -27.88 1.36
CA ARG A 129 -11.86 -28.29 2.15
C ARG A 129 -13.02 -28.74 1.25
N LEU A 130 -13.30 -28.04 0.16
CA LEU A 130 -14.38 -28.41 -0.77
C LEU A 130 -14.06 -29.63 -1.64
N SER A 131 -12.78 -29.93 -1.86
CA SER A 131 -12.35 -31.11 -2.61
C SER A 131 -12.48 -32.42 -1.84
N GLU A 132 -12.74 -32.36 -0.53
CA GLU A 132 -12.73 -33.50 0.40
C GLU A 132 -11.43 -34.34 0.36
N ASN A 133 -10.39 -33.82 -0.27
CA ASN A 133 -9.08 -34.45 -0.42
C ASN A 133 -8.04 -33.63 0.35
N ASN A 134 -7.62 -34.16 1.50
CA ASN A 134 -6.61 -33.54 2.36
C ASN A 134 -5.21 -33.52 1.73
N ASP A 135 -4.96 -34.40 0.75
CA ASP A 135 -3.69 -34.49 0.02
C ASP A 135 -3.64 -33.55 -1.19
N SER A 136 -4.72 -32.82 -1.49
CA SER A 136 -4.73 -31.80 -2.53
C SER A 136 -3.62 -30.79 -2.28
N CYS A 137 -2.89 -30.44 -3.33
CA CYS A 137 -1.85 -29.41 -3.35
C CYS A 137 -2.31 -28.17 -4.13
N VAL A 138 -1.56 -27.06 -4.04
CA VAL A 138 -1.93 -25.81 -4.72
C VAL A 138 -1.95 -25.98 -6.25
N GLU A 139 -1.14 -26.90 -6.79
CA GLU A 139 -1.11 -27.21 -8.23
C GLU A 139 -2.45 -27.76 -8.73
N ASP A 140 -3.17 -28.51 -7.90
CA ASP A 140 -4.45 -29.13 -8.26
C ASP A 140 -5.53 -28.08 -8.56
N MET A 141 -5.49 -26.91 -7.91
CA MET A 141 -6.37 -25.78 -8.23
C MET A 141 -6.20 -25.28 -9.67
N PHE A 142 -5.04 -25.54 -10.27
CA PHE A 142 -4.68 -25.13 -11.62
C PHE A 142 -4.80 -26.26 -12.65
N SER A 143 -5.67 -27.26 -12.38
CA SER A 143 -6.10 -28.30 -13.32
C SER A 143 -7.55 -28.08 -13.80
N ARG A 144 -7.87 -28.49 -15.05
CA ARG A 144 -9.25 -28.44 -15.57
C ARG A 144 -10.21 -29.34 -14.80
N GLU A 145 -9.74 -30.48 -14.32
CA GLU A 145 -10.56 -31.45 -13.56
C GLU A 145 -11.19 -30.79 -12.33
N ASN A 146 -10.46 -29.84 -11.75
CA ASN A 146 -10.83 -29.13 -10.54
C ASN A 146 -11.46 -27.75 -10.80
N LEU A 147 -11.80 -27.42 -12.05
CA LEU A 147 -12.33 -26.10 -12.41
C LEU A 147 -13.64 -25.80 -11.66
N LYS A 148 -14.52 -26.79 -11.50
CA LYS A 148 -15.80 -26.64 -10.79
C LYS A 148 -15.55 -26.27 -9.33
N GLN A 149 -14.69 -27.02 -8.65
CA GLN A 149 -14.33 -26.82 -7.24
C GLN A 149 -13.61 -25.48 -7.04
N LEU A 150 -12.75 -25.07 -8.00
CA LEU A 150 -12.13 -23.75 -7.98
C LEU A 150 -13.19 -22.64 -7.99
N ILE A 151 -14.22 -22.75 -8.85
CA ILE A 151 -15.29 -21.76 -8.95
C ILE A 151 -16.13 -21.74 -7.67
N GLU A 152 -16.46 -22.90 -7.11
CA GLU A 152 -17.17 -23.01 -5.85
C GLU A 152 -16.38 -22.38 -4.70
N ALA A 153 -15.07 -22.61 -4.65
CA ALA A 153 -14.18 -21.99 -3.66
C ALA A 153 -14.14 -20.46 -3.79
N ILE A 154 -14.09 -19.93 -5.02
CA ILE A 154 -14.17 -18.48 -5.26
C ILE A 154 -15.50 -17.93 -4.74
N GLN A 155 -16.61 -18.61 -5.03
CA GLN A 155 -17.95 -18.18 -4.64
C GLN A 155 -18.08 -18.16 -3.11
N GLU A 156 -17.59 -19.18 -2.41
CA GLU A 156 -17.63 -19.21 -0.95
C GLU A 156 -16.78 -18.10 -0.31
N MET A 157 -15.60 -17.80 -0.87
CA MET A 157 -14.75 -16.71 -0.35
C MET A 157 -15.38 -15.32 -0.43
N VAL A 158 -16.25 -15.10 -1.44
CA VAL A 158 -16.85 -13.79 -1.70
C VAL A 158 -18.22 -13.65 -1.08
N GLU A 159 -18.88 -14.73 -0.67
CA GLU A 159 -20.14 -14.69 0.04
C GLU A 159 -19.97 -14.19 1.48
N VAL A 160 -20.94 -13.39 1.93
CA VAL A 160 -21.06 -12.93 3.32
C VAL A 160 -22.49 -13.14 3.74
N GLU A 161 -22.69 -13.92 4.80
CA GLU A 161 -23.97 -14.02 5.48
C GLU A 161 -24.22 -12.75 6.30
N ARG A 162 -25.36 -12.09 6.06
CA ARG A 162 -25.85 -11.04 6.95
C ARG A 162 -26.78 -11.67 7.97
N THR A 163 -26.44 -11.48 9.25
CA THR A 163 -27.17 -12.00 10.41
C THR A 163 -28.62 -11.52 10.52
N GLU A 164 -28.98 -10.42 9.86
CA GLU A 164 -30.29 -9.78 10.05
C GLU A 164 -31.38 -10.36 9.11
N ASN A 165 -31.05 -10.75 7.87
CA ASN A 165 -32.04 -11.17 6.87
C ASN A 165 -31.71 -12.49 6.14
N GLN A 166 -30.65 -13.22 6.53
CA GLN A 166 -30.13 -14.38 5.79
C GLN A 166 -29.80 -14.12 4.29
N GLU A 167 -29.77 -12.86 3.86
CA GLU A 167 -29.37 -12.51 2.50
C GLU A 167 -27.86 -12.68 2.32
N LYS A 168 -27.47 -13.56 1.40
CA LYS A 168 -26.08 -13.72 0.96
C LYS A 168 -25.67 -12.50 0.14
N LYS A 169 -24.73 -11.72 0.67
CA LYS A 169 -24.17 -10.56 -0.05
C LYS A 169 -22.79 -10.87 -0.58
N GLU A 170 -22.60 -10.61 -1.87
CA GLU A 170 -21.32 -10.82 -2.54
C GLU A 170 -20.33 -9.65 -2.32
N LYS A 171 -19.08 -9.97 -1.98
CA LYS A 171 -17.93 -9.05 -1.99
C LYS A 171 -17.42 -8.85 -3.41
N HIS A 172 -18.15 -8.07 -4.22
CA HIS A 172 -17.82 -7.82 -5.63
C HIS A 172 -16.36 -7.39 -5.87
N GLY A 173 -15.77 -6.55 -5.00
CA GLY A 173 -14.38 -6.11 -5.14
C GLY A 173 -13.35 -7.23 -4.94
N LEU A 174 -13.57 -8.10 -3.95
CA LEU A 174 -12.75 -9.29 -3.73
C LEU A 174 -12.89 -10.26 -4.90
N LYS A 175 -14.11 -10.45 -5.41
CA LYS A 175 -14.37 -11.32 -6.56
C LYS A 175 -13.56 -10.92 -7.80
N LEU A 176 -13.55 -9.63 -8.16
CA LEU A 176 -12.73 -9.12 -9.27
C LEU A 176 -11.22 -9.19 -9.01
N MET A 177 -10.82 -9.04 -7.74
CA MET A 177 -9.42 -9.19 -7.35
C MET A 177 -8.96 -10.64 -7.53
N LEU A 178 -9.75 -11.63 -7.10
CA LEU A 178 -9.46 -13.05 -7.27
C LEU A 178 -9.33 -13.43 -8.74
N ASP A 179 -10.25 -12.97 -9.61
CA ASP A 179 -10.15 -13.16 -11.07
C ASP A 179 -8.79 -12.68 -11.61
N SER A 180 -8.42 -11.48 -11.20
CA SER A 180 -7.17 -10.85 -11.62
C SER A 180 -5.94 -11.59 -11.10
N ILE A 181 -5.99 -12.16 -9.89
CA ILE A 181 -4.92 -12.95 -9.28
C ILE A 181 -4.77 -14.27 -10.02
N ILE A 182 -5.85 -15.03 -10.19
CA ILE A 182 -5.86 -16.33 -10.89
C ILE A 182 -5.28 -16.18 -12.30
N MET A 183 -5.73 -15.19 -13.06
CA MET A 183 -5.24 -14.95 -14.42
C MET A 183 -3.75 -14.58 -14.45
N ARG A 184 -3.24 -13.85 -13.44
CA ARG A 184 -1.80 -13.57 -13.30
C ARG A 184 -1.03 -14.82 -12.90
N SER A 185 -1.54 -15.64 -12.00
CA SER A 185 -0.95 -16.92 -11.56
C SER A 185 -0.82 -17.88 -12.74
N ILE A 186 -1.89 -18.06 -13.53
CA ILE A 186 -1.86 -18.85 -14.77
C ILE A 186 -0.76 -18.35 -15.71
N LYS A 187 -0.63 -17.03 -15.91
CA LYS A 187 0.43 -16.46 -16.76
C LYS A 187 1.83 -16.75 -16.19
N ALA A 188 2.00 -16.60 -14.88
CA ALA A 188 3.26 -16.86 -14.20
C ALA A 188 3.68 -18.33 -14.32
N LEU A 189 2.77 -19.25 -14.00
CA LEU A 189 2.98 -20.69 -14.09
C LEU A 189 3.19 -21.16 -15.54
N SER A 190 2.51 -20.56 -16.52
CA SER A 190 2.76 -20.86 -17.94
C SER A 190 4.21 -20.59 -18.33
N GLY A 191 4.77 -19.46 -17.88
CA GLY A 191 6.19 -19.16 -18.09
C GLY A 191 7.10 -20.16 -17.36
N TYR A 192 6.75 -20.50 -16.12
CA TYR A 192 7.51 -21.47 -15.33
C TYR A 192 7.59 -22.86 -15.94
N TYR A 193 6.43 -23.43 -16.32
CA TYR A 193 6.39 -24.76 -16.91
C TYR A 193 7.09 -24.80 -18.26
N SER A 194 7.00 -23.72 -19.06
CA SER A 194 7.71 -23.62 -20.33
C SER A 194 9.23 -23.54 -20.15
N GLU A 195 9.71 -22.74 -19.19
CA GLU A 195 11.15 -22.59 -18.89
C GLU A 195 11.76 -23.85 -18.26
N THR A 196 10.95 -24.65 -17.56
CA THR A 196 11.38 -25.89 -16.90
C THR A 196 11.04 -27.15 -17.69
N LEU A 197 10.67 -27.01 -18.96
CA LEU A 197 10.37 -28.12 -19.89
C LEU A 197 9.25 -29.06 -19.39
N GLN A 198 8.32 -28.55 -18.57
CA GLN A 198 7.15 -29.27 -18.06
C GLN A 198 5.98 -29.15 -19.06
N ASP A 199 6.18 -29.63 -20.28
CA ASP A 199 5.25 -29.42 -21.41
C ASP A 199 3.83 -29.93 -21.15
N HIS A 200 3.69 -31.06 -20.43
CA HIS A 200 2.38 -31.59 -20.05
C HIS A 200 1.60 -30.58 -19.19
N LYS A 201 2.24 -30.05 -18.15
CA LYS A 201 1.63 -29.07 -17.23
C LYS A 201 1.36 -27.75 -17.94
N TYR A 202 2.25 -27.32 -18.84
CA TYR A 202 2.02 -26.15 -19.68
C TYR A 202 0.77 -26.31 -20.55
N LYS A 203 0.62 -27.46 -21.23
CA LYS A 203 -0.54 -27.76 -22.07
C LYS A 203 -1.83 -27.79 -21.25
N GLU A 204 -1.83 -28.45 -20.10
CA GLU A 204 -2.99 -28.52 -19.21
C GLU A 204 -3.40 -27.14 -18.72
N LEU A 205 -2.44 -26.35 -18.20
CA LEU A 205 -2.68 -24.99 -17.73
C LEU A 205 -3.20 -24.06 -18.84
N LYS A 206 -2.72 -24.24 -20.07
CA LYS A 206 -3.20 -23.50 -21.24
C LYS A 206 -4.67 -23.84 -21.54
N MET A 207 -5.06 -25.10 -21.43
CA MET A 207 -6.45 -25.52 -21.61
C MET A 207 -7.34 -25.06 -20.46
N LEU A 208 -6.86 -25.13 -19.20
CA LEU A 208 -7.56 -24.54 -18.05
C LEU A 208 -7.82 -23.06 -18.27
N LYS A 209 -6.82 -22.29 -18.72
CA LYS A 209 -6.98 -20.86 -18.99
C LYS A 209 -8.13 -20.57 -19.96
N ILE A 210 -8.29 -21.38 -21.00
CA ILE A 210 -9.37 -21.24 -21.98
C ILE A 210 -10.72 -21.51 -21.30
N ALA A 211 -10.85 -22.65 -20.62
CA ALA A 211 -12.07 -23.05 -19.92
C ALA A 211 -12.48 -22.02 -18.84
N TYR A 212 -11.52 -21.59 -18.01
CA TYR A 212 -11.71 -20.58 -16.98
C TYR A 212 -12.15 -19.24 -17.58
N ARG A 213 -11.57 -18.81 -18.72
CA ARG A 213 -11.97 -17.55 -19.39
C ARG A 213 -13.41 -17.58 -19.88
N HIS A 214 -13.85 -18.68 -20.49
CA HIS A 214 -15.25 -18.82 -20.91
C HIS A 214 -16.18 -18.65 -19.71
N LYS A 215 -15.87 -19.33 -18.59
CA LYS A 215 -16.68 -19.22 -17.38
C LYS A 215 -16.60 -17.85 -16.70
N SER A 216 -15.43 -17.21 -16.74
CA SER A 216 -15.20 -15.89 -16.15
C SER A 216 -16.07 -14.78 -16.76
N CYS A 217 -16.42 -14.89 -18.04
CA CYS A 217 -17.34 -13.93 -18.68
C CYS A 217 -18.71 -13.91 -17.99
N GLU A 218 -19.20 -15.07 -17.56
CA GLU A 218 -20.47 -15.22 -16.84
C GLU A 218 -20.32 -14.80 -15.37
N LEU A 219 -19.29 -15.31 -14.69
CA LEU A 219 -19.13 -15.18 -13.23
C LEU A 219 -18.91 -13.74 -12.73
N TYR A 220 -18.22 -12.91 -13.52
CA TYR A 220 -17.74 -11.60 -13.05
C TYR A 220 -18.51 -10.41 -13.60
N SER A 221 -19.47 -10.61 -14.52
CA SER A 221 -20.23 -9.53 -15.16
C SER A 221 -20.99 -8.65 -14.15
N GLY A 222 -21.76 -9.28 -13.25
CA GLY A 222 -22.48 -8.61 -12.17
C GLY A 222 -21.56 -7.86 -11.21
N ALA A 223 -20.44 -8.48 -10.82
CA ALA A 223 -19.45 -7.85 -9.95
C ALA A 223 -18.80 -6.62 -10.57
N ARG A 224 -18.50 -6.64 -11.89
CA ARG A 224 -17.99 -5.48 -12.63
C ARG A 224 -19.02 -4.35 -12.64
N HIS A 225 -20.28 -4.66 -12.95
CA HIS A 225 -21.36 -3.67 -12.95
C HIS A 225 -21.53 -3.03 -11.57
N GLN A 226 -21.62 -3.83 -10.51
CA GLN A 226 -21.85 -3.32 -9.16
C GLN A 226 -20.67 -2.51 -8.62
N CYS A 227 -19.44 -2.94 -8.86
CA CYS A 227 -18.25 -2.15 -8.50
C CYS A 227 -18.24 -0.78 -9.19
N HIS A 228 -18.58 -0.75 -10.48
CA HIS A 228 -18.65 0.48 -11.25
C HIS A 228 -19.78 1.42 -10.76
N LYS A 229 -20.97 0.86 -10.50
CA LYS A 229 -22.10 1.59 -9.91
C LYS A 229 -21.73 2.19 -8.56
N ASN A 230 -21.21 1.37 -7.64
CA ASN A 230 -20.76 1.81 -6.31
C ASN A 230 -19.71 2.92 -6.40
N SER A 231 -18.77 2.83 -7.34
CA SER A 231 -17.74 3.85 -7.54
C SER A 231 -18.34 5.18 -8.01
N LYS A 232 -19.29 5.15 -8.96
CA LYS A 232 -19.97 6.35 -9.46
C LYS A 232 -20.84 6.99 -8.39
N GLU A 233 -21.60 6.19 -7.64
CA GLU A 233 -22.42 6.69 -6.54
C GLU A 233 -21.58 7.33 -5.44
N LYS A 234 -20.44 6.72 -5.05
CA LYS A 234 -19.52 7.33 -4.09
C LYS A 234 -18.94 8.66 -4.59
N ALA A 235 -18.61 8.74 -5.88
CA ALA A 235 -18.05 9.95 -6.48
C ALA A 235 -19.07 11.09 -6.67
N ARG A 236 -20.37 10.78 -6.72
CA ARG A 236 -21.44 11.74 -7.03
C ARG A 236 -22.10 12.40 -5.82
N LYS A 237 -21.70 12.11 -4.58
CA LYS A 237 -22.36 12.67 -3.37
C LYS A 237 -21.92 14.12 -3.13
N PRO A 238 -22.74 15.14 -3.44
CA PRO A 238 -22.35 16.55 -3.32
C PRO A 238 -22.19 16.98 -1.86
N ASP A 239 -22.99 16.39 -0.96
CA ASP A 239 -22.94 16.61 0.50
C ASP A 239 -21.57 16.26 1.15
N LYS A 240 -20.65 15.70 0.37
CA LYS A 240 -19.29 15.35 0.80
C LYS A 240 -18.21 16.32 0.31
N LEU A 241 -18.57 17.36 -0.43
CA LEU A 241 -17.63 18.38 -0.88
C LEU A 241 -17.49 19.47 0.20
N PRO A 242 -16.26 19.92 0.51
CA PRO A 242 -16.06 20.99 1.48
C PRO A 242 -16.63 22.31 0.94
N SER A 243 -17.19 23.14 1.83
CA SER A 243 -17.58 24.51 1.47
C SER A 243 -16.34 25.38 1.19
N GLN A 244 -16.53 26.54 0.56
CA GLN A 244 -15.43 27.52 0.39
C GLN A 244 -14.83 27.95 1.74
N SER A 245 -15.67 28.11 2.77
CA SER A 245 -15.23 28.41 4.13
C SER A 245 -14.39 27.27 4.71
N ASP A 246 -14.76 26.01 4.49
CA ASP A 246 -13.97 24.87 4.95
C ASP A 246 -12.60 24.82 4.28
N MET A 247 -12.54 25.08 2.98
CA MET A 247 -11.28 25.13 2.23
C MET A 247 -10.38 26.28 2.71
N ALA A 248 -10.95 27.47 2.94
CA ALA A 248 -10.20 28.62 3.44
C ALA A 248 -9.64 28.37 4.85
N ASN A 249 -10.47 27.84 5.76
CA ASN A 249 -10.06 27.50 7.12
C ASN A 249 -8.95 26.44 7.12
N LEU A 250 -9.09 25.38 6.32
CA LEU A 250 -8.08 24.33 6.20
C LEU A 250 -6.76 24.89 5.65
N ASN A 251 -6.81 25.74 4.63
CA ASN A 251 -5.62 26.36 4.07
C ASN A 251 -4.90 27.25 5.11
N ASN A 252 -5.66 28.07 5.86
CA ASN A 252 -5.10 28.94 6.89
C ASN A 252 -4.49 28.13 8.04
N PHE A 253 -5.19 27.09 8.51
CA PHE A 253 -4.67 26.16 9.51
C PHE A 253 -3.34 25.55 9.07
N ILE A 254 -3.27 25.04 7.83
CA ILE A 254 -2.04 24.45 7.30
C ILE A 254 -0.90 25.48 7.25
N LYS A 255 -1.15 26.71 6.81
CA LYS A 255 -0.12 27.76 6.76
C LYS A 255 0.43 28.07 8.14
N MET A 256 -0.44 28.34 9.11
CA MET A 256 -0.06 28.67 10.48
C MET A 256 0.73 27.53 11.14
N GLU A 257 0.26 26.29 10.99
CA GLU A 257 0.94 25.12 11.56
C GLU A 257 2.32 24.86 10.93
N ILE A 258 2.49 25.16 9.63
CA ILE A 258 3.79 25.07 8.98
C ILE A 258 4.73 26.14 9.53
N GLU A 259 4.29 27.39 9.60
CA GLU A 259 5.06 28.51 10.13
C GLU A 259 5.52 28.22 11.58
N GLU A 260 4.60 27.83 12.46
CA GLU A 260 4.92 27.47 13.84
C GLU A 260 5.89 26.27 13.92
N SER A 261 5.70 25.27 13.06
CA SER A 261 6.55 24.07 13.02
C SER A 261 7.95 24.37 12.50
N VAL A 262 8.12 25.36 11.62
CA VAL A 262 9.40 25.83 11.10
C VAL A 262 10.13 26.65 12.17
N ASP A 263 9.45 27.62 12.78
CA ASP A 263 10.03 28.53 13.77
C ASP A 263 10.49 27.82 15.05
N SER A 264 9.73 26.82 15.48
CA SER A 264 10.00 26.05 16.70
C SER A 264 10.25 24.58 16.39
N PHE A 265 11.04 24.32 15.34
CA PHE A 265 11.28 22.97 14.85
C PHE A 265 11.98 22.07 15.89
N THR A 266 11.45 20.87 16.07
CA THR A 266 12.09 19.77 16.80
C THR A 266 11.99 18.48 15.99
N ALA A 267 12.88 17.52 16.28
CA ALA A 267 12.85 16.22 15.61
C ALA A 267 11.51 15.46 15.78
N GLU A 268 10.75 15.76 16.85
CA GLU A 268 9.42 15.19 17.09
C GLU A 268 8.36 15.76 16.12
N LYS A 269 8.49 17.04 15.74
CA LYS A 269 7.61 17.71 14.77
C LYS A 269 7.82 17.24 13.33
N PHE A 270 8.93 16.56 13.02
CA PHE A 270 9.26 16.11 11.66
C PHE A 270 8.11 15.38 10.94
N ALA A 271 7.50 14.39 11.59
CA ALA A 271 6.43 13.60 10.98
C ALA A 271 5.16 14.44 10.70
N TRP A 272 4.90 15.42 11.56
CA TRP A 272 3.79 16.35 11.42
C TRP A 272 4.05 17.37 10.31
N LEU A 273 5.21 18.03 10.34
CA LEU A 273 5.64 18.96 9.29
C LEU A 273 5.62 18.30 7.91
N ARG A 274 6.12 17.06 7.80
CA ARG A 274 6.04 16.27 6.56
C ARG A 274 4.60 16.08 6.09
N SER A 275 3.68 15.78 7.00
CA SER A 275 2.26 15.59 6.67
C SER A 275 1.61 16.89 6.21
N LEU A 276 1.92 18.02 6.87
CA LEU A 276 1.44 19.35 6.49
C LEU A 276 1.92 19.75 5.09
N VAL A 277 3.21 19.59 4.80
CA VAL A 277 3.78 19.91 3.48
C VAL A 277 3.13 19.06 2.38
N VAL A 278 3.02 17.74 2.59
CA VAL A 278 2.39 16.85 1.61
C VAL A 278 0.90 17.15 1.41
N ALA A 279 0.17 17.47 2.49
CA ALA A 279 -1.22 17.87 2.40
C ALA A 279 -1.37 19.18 1.61
N ARG A 280 -0.54 20.18 1.91
CA ARG A 280 -0.53 21.46 1.20
C ARG A 280 -0.25 21.29 -0.29
N LEU A 281 0.80 20.54 -0.65
CA LEU A 281 1.12 20.26 -2.06
C LEU A 281 -0.01 19.52 -2.78
N THR A 282 -0.62 18.54 -2.11
CA THR A 282 -1.72 17.73 -2.67
C THR A 282 -2.95 18.58 -2.96
N LEU A 283 -3.38 19.38 -1.98
CA LEU A 283 -4.57 20.22 -2.08
C LEU A 283 -4.35 21.38 -3.06
N TYR A 284 -3.20 22.04 -2.98
CA TYR A 284 -2.86 23.19 -3.85
C TYR A 284 -2.83 22.80 -5.33
N ASN A 285 -2.25 21.64 -5.66
CA ASN A 285 -2.14 21.18 -7.04
C ASN A 285 -3.34 20.33 -7.49
N ALA A 286 -4.35 20.13 -6.64
CA ALA A 286 -5.49 19.23 -6.88
C ALA A 286 -5.07 17.83 -7.40
N ARG A 287 -3.97 17.27 -6.85
CA ARG A 287 -3.41 15.99 -7.31
C ARG A 287 -3.87 14.82 -6.45
N ARG A 288 -3.63 13.60 -6.94
CA ARG A 288 -3.74 12.40 -6.08
C ARG A 288 -2.69 12.50 -4.98
N GLY A 289 -3.04 12.17 -3.73
CA GLY A 289 -2.12 12.31 -2.59
C GLY A 289 -0.77 11.59 -2.79
N GLU A 290 -0.75 10.46 -3.48
CA GLU A 290 0.49 9.71 -3.73
C GLU A 290 1.39 10.32 -4.81
N GLU A 291 0.94 11.36 -5.53
CA GLU A 291 1.77 12.05 -6.54
C GLU A 291 2.79 12.97 -5.83
N PRO A 292 2.41 14.01 -5.06
CA PRO A 292 3.37 14.81 -4.31
C PRO A 292 4.16 14.00 -3.27
N ALA A 293 3.52 13.04 -2.59
CA ALA A 293 4.18 12.26 -1.55
C ALA A 293 5.34 11.39 -2.07
N ARG A 294 5.38 11.08 -3.38
CA ARG A 294 6.45 10.31 -4.02
C ARG A 294 7.60 11.16 -4.57
N MET A 295 7.58 12.47 -4.35
CA MET A 295 8.65 13.37 -4.79
C MET A 295 10.02 12.84 -4.34
N LEU A 296 10.93 12.71 -5.29
CA LEU A 296 12.30 12.30 -5.03
C LEU A 296 13.18 13.50 -4.71
N MET A 297 14.22 13.27 -3.91
CA MET A 297 15.23 14.27 -3.58
C MET A 297 15.87 14.90 -4.83
N LYS A 298 16.10 14.11 -5.88
CA LYS A 298 16.63 14.61 -7.15
C LYS A 298 15.66 15.54 -7.88
N GLU A 299 14.36 15.22 -7.86
CA GLU A 299 13.33 16.01 -8.56
C GLU A 299 13.19 17.39 -7.90
N TRP A 300 13.32 17.44 -6.57
CA TRP A 300 13.40 18.68 -5.82
C TRP A 300 14.66 19.49 -6.14
N LYS A 301 15.84 18.85 -6.14
CA LYS A 301 17.11 19.53 -6.47
C LYS A 301 17.10 20.13 -7.88
N ASP A 302 16.53 19.43 -8.85
CA ASP A 302 16.37 19.95 -10.21
C ASP A 302 15.52 21.24 -10.21
N ALA A 303 14.44 21.28 -9.42
CA ALA A 303 13.58 22.44 -9.30
C ALA A 303 14.24 23.61 -8.55
N GLU A 304 15.00 23.31 -7.50
CA GLU A 304 15.76 24.30 -6.73
C GLU A 304 16.81 25.00 -7.61
N ALA A 305 17.48 24.22 -8.47
CA ALA A 305 18.44 24.70 -9.47
C ALA A 305 17.80 25.39 -10.69
N GLY A 306 16.46 25.54 -10.73
CA GLY A 306 15.78 26.19 -11.85
C GLY A 306 15.81 25.39 -13.17
N THR A 307 16.11 24.09 -13.13
CA THR A 307 16.35 23.25 -14.32
C THR A 307 15.22 23.31 -15.35
N TRP A 308 13.98 23.48 -14.88
CA TRP A 308 12.78 23.41 -15.72
C TRP A 308 12.29 24.77 -16.23
N LEU A 309 12.89 25.86 -15.75
CA LEU A 309 12.53 27.24 -16.10
C LEU A 309 13.80 27.99 -16.50
N PRO A 310 14.24 27.92 -17.77
CA PRO A 310 15.41 28.64 -18.25
C PRO A 310 15.24 30.16 -18.05
N GLU A 311 16.30 30.85 -17.61
CA GLU A 311 16.28 32.29 -17.36
C GLU A 311 15.80 33.08 -18.58
N GLU A 312 16.27 32.74 -19.79
CA GLU A 312 15.84 33.35 -21.04
C GLU A 312 14.32 33.28 -21.27
N SER A 313 13.68 32.17 -20.87
CA SER A 313 12.22 32.02 -20.99
C SER A 313 11.48 32.91 -20.00
N ILE A 314 12.03 33.09 -18.79
CA ILE A 314 11.46 33.98 -17.77
C ILE A 314 11.61 35.45 -18.20
N GLU A 315 12.77 35.83 -18.73
CA GLU A 315 13.07 37.18 -19.22
C GLU A 315 12.19 37.60 -20.40
N SER A 316 11.77 36.63 -21.23
CA SER A 316 10.91 36.88 -22.39
C SER A 316 9.47 37.27 -22.03
N ILE A 317 9.02 36.97 -20.81
CA ILE A 317 7.66 37.26 -20.34
C ILE A 317 7.51 38.78 -20.22
N GLN A 318 6.45 39.33 -20.80
CA GLN A 318 6.18 40.77 -20.76
C GLN A 318 5.12 41.15 -19.73
N ASP A 319 4.22 40.23 -19.40
CA ASP A 319 3.14 40.46 -18.44
C ASP A 319 3.66 40.45 -16.99
N ASP A 320 3.40 41.53 -16.27
CA ASP A 320 3.90 41.71 -14.90
C ASP A 320 3.23 40.75 -13.91
N ALA A 321 1.96 40.36 -14.15
CA ALA A 321 1.28 39.39 -13.30
C ALA A 321 1.86 37.98 -13.47
N GLU A 322 2.17 37.58 -14.70
CA GLU A 322 2.85 36.31 -15.00
C GLU A 322 4.27 36.26 -14.41
N LYS A 323 5.05 37.35 -14.53
CA LYS A 323 6.36 37.49 -13.86
C LYS A 323 6.24 37.32 -12.36
N TYR A 324 5.29 38.01 -11.74
CA TYR A 324 5.05 37.89 -10.30
C TYR A 324 4.74 36.46 -9.90
N LEU A 325 3.83 35.79 -10.64
CA LEU A 325 3.39 34.42 -10.35
C LEU A 325 4.52 33.40 -10.45
N ILE A 326 5.38 33.47 -11.47
CA ILE A 326 6.53 32.56 -11.60
C ILE A 326 7.46 32.67 -10.40
N GLY A 327 7.66 33.89 -9.90
CA GLY A 327 8.45 34.13 -8.69
C GLY A 327 7.85 33.53 -7.42
N GLN A 328 6.58 33.12 -7.39
CA GLN A 328 5.91 32.59 -6.19
C GLN A 328 6.05 31.08 -5.98
N TYR A 329 6.57 30.33 -6.97
CA TYR A 329 6.60 28.87 -6.93
C TYR A 329 7.90 28.30 -7.49
N LYS A 330 8.31 27.15 -6.95
CA LYS A 330 9.26 26.24 -7.61
C LYS A 330 8.50 25.22 -8.44
N LEU A 331 8.99 24.93 -9.64
CA LEU A 331 8.39 23.95 -10.56
C LEU A 331 9.10 22.60 -10.47
N VAL A 332 8.42 21.60 -9.91
CA VAL A 332 8.94 20.23 -9.83
C VAL A 332 8.26 19.34 -10.86
N TYR A 333 9.01 18.53 -11.61
CA TYR A 333 8.46 17.48 -12.46
C TYR A 333 8.62 16.11 -11.81
N ILE A 334 7.50 15.42 -11.57
CA ILE A 334 7.46 14.07 -10.99
C ILE A 334 6.99 13.04 -12.01
N GLY A 335 7.35 11.77 -11.80
CA GLY A 335 6.92 10.66 -12.67
C GLY A 335 5.40 10.39 -12.62
N GLY A 336 4.72 10.55 -13.75
CA GLY A 336 3.29 10.26 -13.93
C GLY A 336 2.98 8.85 -14.45
N LYS A 337 1.74 8.62 -14.92
CA LYS A 337 1.37 7.37 -15.61
C LYS A 337 2.01 7.33 -17.01
N GLY A 338 2.63 6.20 -17.35
CA GLY A 338 3.26 5.99 -18.66
C GLY A 338 4.63 6.65 -18.73
N ARG A 339 4.93 7.32 -19.86
CA ARG A 339 6.17 8.07 -20.09
C ARG A 339 6.00 9.58 -19.87
N LYS A 340 5.03 9.98 -19.06
CA LYS A 340 4.68 11.39 -18.85
C LYS A 340 5.21 11.87 -17.50
N PHE A 341 5.85 13.03 -17.50
CA PHE A 341 6.08 13.79 -16.29
C PHE A 341 4.85 14.65 -15.96
N VAL A 342 4.74 15.00 -14.70
CA VAL A 342 3.66 15.80 -14.14
C VAL A 342 4.29 16.98 -13.42
N PRO A 343 3.87 18.22 -13.73
CA PRO A 343 4.30 19.38 -12.95
C PRO A 343 3.60 19.40 -11.59
N VAL A 344 4.35 19.81 -10.57
CA VAL A 344 3.88 20.15 -9.22
C VAL A 344 4.45 21.52 -8.90
N LEU A 345 3.55 22.48 -8.66
CA LEU A 345 3.89 23.80 -8.18
C LEU A 345 4.13 23.71 -6.67
N VAL A 346 5.31 24.13 -6.23
CA VAL A 346 5.68 24.23 -4.82
C VAL A 346 5.68 25.70 -4.43
N PRO A 347 4.65 26.17 -3.69
CA PRO A 347 4.64 27.51 -3.12
C PRO A 347 5.91 27.82 -2.32
N ASN A 348 6.43 29.04 -2.46
CA ASN A 348 7.66 29.45 -1.77
C ASN A 348 7.57 29.34 -0.24
N ASP A 349 6.36 29.49 0.32
CA ASP A 349 6.13 29.32 1.77
C ASP A 349 6.40 27.89 2.26
N LEU A 350 6.50 26.91 1.36
CA LEU A 350 6.91 25.54 1.68
C LEU A 350 8.42 25.31 1.67
N CYS A 351 9.21 26.18 1.06
CA CYS A 351 10.65 25.95 0.89
C CYS A 351 11.38 25.79 2.23
N PRO A 352 11.19 26.68 3.24
CA PRO A 352 11.85 26.51 4.55
C PRO A 352 11.49 25.19 5.24
N ALA A 353 10.23 24.77 5.14
CA ALA A 353 9.77 23.49 5.68
C ALA A 353 10.42 22.29 4.96
N MET A 354 10.53 22.35 3.63
CA MET A 354 11.17 21.30 2.84
C MET A 354 12.68 21.21 3.14
N GLU A 355 13.38 22.33 3.27
CA GLU A 355 14.78 22.39 3.66
C GLU A 355 15.02 21.77 5.05
N LEU A 356 14.16 22.08 6.03
CA LEU A 356 14.21 21.44 7.35
C LEU A 356 14.00 19.93 7.27
N LEU A 357 12.99 19.48 6.50
CA LEU A 357 12.75 18.04 6.32
C LEU A 357 13.96 17.34 5.72
N ILE A 358 14.64 17.96 4.75
CA ILE A 358 15.86 17.41 4.13
C ILE A 358 17.01 17.37 5.14
N LYS A 359 17.23 18.46 5.87
CA LYS A 359 18.31 18.60 6.86
C LYS A 359 18.22 17.56 7.97
N TYR A 360 17.02 17.27 8.45
CA TYR A 360 16.79 16.40 9.62
C TYR A 360 16.41 14.95 9.24
N LEU A 361 16.56 14.51 7.98
CA LEU A 361 16.29 13.13 7.56
C LEU A 361 17.04 12.10 8.43
N LYS A 362 18.36 12.32 8.61
CA LYS A 362 19.23 11.43 9.40
C LYS A 362 18.84 11.39 10.87
N ASP A 363 18.59 12.56 11.45
CA ASP A 363 18.19 12.69 12.86
C ASP A 363 16.82 12.05 13.13
N PHE A 364 15.94 12.03 12.14
CA PHE A 364 14.66 11.32 12.22
C PHE A 364 14.80 9.80 12.03
N GLY A 365 15.98 9.29 11.68
CA GLY A 365 16.27 7.87 11.47
C GLY A 365 15.96 7.37 10.06
N ILE A 366 16.03 8.23 9.04
CA ILE A 366 15.90 7.85 7.63
C ILE A 366 17.30 7.56 7.06
N THR A 367 17.41 6.46 6.31
CA THR A 367 18.68 6.01 5.74
C THR A 367 18.99 6.74 4.43
N ASP A 368 20.28 6.90 4.11
CA ASP A 368 20.75 7.64 2.92
C ASP A 368 20.33 6.98 1.60
N GLU A 369 20.02 5.69 1.62
CA GLU A 369 19.55 4.98 0.44
C GLU A 369 18.08 5.29 0.10
N ASN A 370 17.31 5.89 1.01
CA ASN A 370 15.93 6.30 0.76
C ASN A 370 15.87 7.62 -0.04
N GLY A 371 15.66 7.53 -1.35
CA GLY A 371 15.66 8.69 -2.25
C GLY A 371 14.40 9.59 -2.22
N PHE A 372 13.40 9.32 -1.38
CA PHE A 372 12.19 10.14 -1.27
C PHE A 372 12.43 11.38 -0.40
N LEU A 373 11.91 12.53 -0.81
CA LEU A 373 11.92 13.75 0.02
C LEU A 373 11.01 13.57 1.24
N PHE A 374 9.82 13.01 1.03
CA PHE A 374 8.87 12.72 2.10
C PHE A 374 9.03 11.28 2.65
N ALA A 375 10.28 10.86 2.83
CA ALA A 375 10.65 9.53 3.29
C ALA A 375 10.10 9.19 4.69
N THR A 376 9.88 7.89 4.97
CA THR A 376 9.62 7.39 6.32
C THR A 376 10.77 6.55 6.85
N ARG A 377 10.76 6.26 8.16
CA ARG A 377 11.70 5.36 8.83
C ARG A 377 11.68 3.93 8.28
N SER A 378 10.61 3.54 7.56
CA SER A 378 10.58 2.25 6.87
C SER A 378 11.46 2.33 5.62
N SER A 379 12.41 1.40 5.50
CA SER A 379 13.37 1.34 4.38
C SER A 379 12.68 1.52 3.02
N MET A 380 13.15 2.47 2.20
CA MET A 380 12.69 2.72 0.82
C MET A 380 11.20 3.07 0.68
N SER A 381 10.66 3.83 1.63
CA SER A 381 9.25 4.24 1.61
C SER A 381 9.06 5.73 1.85
N HIS A 382 7.89 6.22 1.47
CA HIS A 382 7.43 7.59 1.69
C HIS A 382 6.14 7.61 2.51
N CYS A 383 5.77 8.77 3.04
CA CYS A 383 4.48 8.89 3.73
C CYS A 383 3.32 8.69 2.75
N SER A 384 2.18 8.19 3.25
CA SER A 384 0.99 8.11 2.41
C SER A 384 0.34 9.49 2.34
N GLY A 385 0.17 10.00 1.12
CA GLY A 385 -0.46 11.31 0.91
C GLY A 385 -1.93 11.34 1.35
N TRP A 386 -2.65 10.21 1.23
CA TRP A 386 -4.01 10.11 1.76
C TRP A 386 -4.06 10.31 3.28
N HIS A 387 -3.19 9.60 4.01
CA HIS A 387 -3.15 9.73 5.47
C HIS A 387 -2.67 11.11 5.90
N ALA A 388 -1.71 11.71 5.18
CA ALA A 388 -1.27 13.08 5.43
C ALA A 388 -2.44 14.06 5.33
N VAL A 389 -3.20 14.04 4.23
CA VAL A 389 -4.39 14.89 4.06
C VAL A 389 -5.44 14.60 5.12
N SER A 390 -5.76 13.32 5.38
CA SER A 390 -6.78 12.91 6.36
C SER A 390 -6.44 13.42 7.77
N SER A 391 -5.21 13.21 8.24
CA SER A 391 -4.80 13.63 9.58
C SER A 391 -4.78 15.15 9.73
N VAL A 392 -4.41 15.89 8.68
CA VAL A 392 -4.46 17.37 8.67
C VAL A 392 -5.90 17.86 8.72
N CYS A 393 -6.77 17.25 7.92
CA CYS A 393 -8.21 17.49 7.91
C CYS A 393 -8.88 17.21 9.27
N GLU A 394 -8.53 16.11 9.93
CA GLU A 394 -8.99 15.75 11.27
C GLU A 394 -8.54 16.79 12.31
N LYS A 395 -7.27 17.20 12.26
CA LYS A 395 -6.69 18.20 13.17
C LYS A 395 -7.27 19.61 12.98
N ALA A 396 -7.61 19.98 11.75
CA ALA A 396 -8.31 21.22 11.44
C ALA A 396 -9.79 21.21 11.89
N GLY A 397 -10.28 20.11 12.49
CA GLY A 397 -11.65 19.98 12.95
C GLY A 397 -12.67 19.81 11.82
N LYS A 398 -12.23 19.43 10.61
CA LYS A 398 -13.08 19.39 9.41
C LYS A 398 -13.58 18.00 9.04
N PHE A 399 -13.03 16.94 9.63
CA PHE A 399 -13.46 15.58 9.37
C PHE A 399 -13.30 14.73 10.63
N SER A 400 -14.39 14.53 11.39
CA SER A 400 -14.43 13.38 12.30
C SER A 400 -14.54 12.13 11.42
N SER A 401 -13.59 11.22 11.57
CA SER A 401 -13.59 9.94 10.88
C SER A 401 -14.74 9.08 11.41
N THR A 402 -15.95 9.26 10.88
CA THR A 402 -17.07 8.33 11.08
C THR A 402 -17.00 7.24 10.00
N THR A 403 -16.58 6.06 10.45
CA THR A 403 -16.73 4.69 9.90
C THR A 403 -15.99 4.30 8.62
#